data_AF-J4H022-F1
#
_entry.id   AF-J4H022-F1
#
_cell.length_a   1.000
_cell.length_b   1.000
_cell.length_c   1.000
_cell.angle_alpha   90.00
_cell.angle_beta   90.00
_cell.angle_gamma   90.00
#
_symmetry.space_group_name_H-M   'P 1'
#
loop_
_entity.id
_entity.type
_entity.pdbx_description
1 polymer ?
#
loop_
_entity_poly.entity_id
_entity_poly.type
_entity_poly.pdbx_seq_one_letter_code
_entity_poly.pdbx_strand_id
1 'polypeptide(L)'
;MYHVVSSVLIPPKPTLLIQTAHYISSTCLLTSPTSFVKMKFITVSAAIALLAPAVLAQTSVTVAYDTAYDQGSSSLDTVSCSDGANGLITKGYTTFESLPDFPNIGAAAAVTGWNSAECGTCWELSYDGNTVTVLAIDHAGSGFNIALAAMNTLTDNQAQFLGRVTATATQVDASVCGL
;
A
#
# COMPACT_ATOMS: atom_id res chain seq x y z
N MET A 1 -48.83 -15.19 11.52
CA MET A 1 -48.90 -14.48 10.22
C MET A 1 -48.92 -12.98 10.49
N TYR A 2 -47.76 -12.32 10.53
CA TYR A 2 -47.61 -10.90 10.22
C TYR A 2 -46.15 -10.72 9.78
N HIS A 3 -45.99 -10.53 8.47
CA HIS A 3 -44.72 -10.22 7.82
C HIS A 3 -44.34 -8.78 8.17
N VAL A 4 -43.12 -8.57 8.69
CA VAL A 4 -42.49 -7.25 8.73
C VAL A 4 -41.30 -7.32 7.78
N VAL A 5 -41.48 -6.73 6.60
CA VAL A 5 -40.49 -6.67 5.54
C VAL A 5 -39.57 -5.49 5.85
N SER A 6 -38.32 -5.78 6.18
CA SER A 6 -37.30 -4.76 6.44
C SER A 6 -36.63 -4.38 5.12
N SER A 7 -36.91 -3.17 4.64
CA SER A 7 -36.37 -2.61 3.41
C SER A 7 -34.95 -2.10 3.66
N VAL A 8 -33.94 -2.83 3.20
CA VAL A 8 -32.55 -2.36 3.18
C VAL A 8 -32.25 -1.70 1.83
N LEU A 9 -31.79 -0.46 1.92
CA LEU A 9 -31.43 0.44 0.82
C LEU A 9 -30.24 -0.10 0.00
N ILE A 10 -30.39 -0.03 -1.33
CA ILE A 10 -29.38 -0.34 -2.35
C ILE A 10 -28.65 0.97 -2.71
N PRO A 11 -27.30 1.02 -2.79
CA PRO A 11 -26.58 2.21 -3.22
C PRO A 11 -26.68 2.44 -4.76
N PRO A 12 -26.65 3.70 -5.24
CA PRO A 12 -26.78 4.01 -6.66
C PRO A 12 -25.47 3.78 -7.44
N LYS A 13 -25.63 3.22 -8.65
CA LYS A 13 -24.59 2.95 -9.65
C LYS A 13 -24.22 4.26 -10.39
N PRO A 14 -22.94 4.58 -10.64
CA PRO A 14 -22.58 5.77 -11.41
C PRO A 14 -22.83 5.56 -12.91
N THR A 15 -23.62 6.46 -13.48
CA THR A 15 -23.97 6.55 -14.91
C THR A 15 -22.82 7.17 -15.70
N LEU A 16 -22.32 6.44 -16.70
CA LEU A 16 -21.29 6.90 -17.64
C LEU A 16 -21.95 7.80 -18.71
N LEU A 17 -21.71 9.11 -18.63
CA LEU A 17 -22.07 10.08 -19.66
C LEU A 17 -21.02 10.05 -20.78
N ILE A 18 -21.42 9.59 -21.96
CA ILE A 18 -20.64 9.70 -23.20
C ILE A 18 -20.97 11.05 -23.83
N GLN A 19 -20.02 11.99 -23.78
CA GLN A 19 -20.17 13.31 -24.41
C GLN A 19 -19.63 13.25 -25.84
N THR A 20 -20.55 13.36 -26.80
CA THR A 20 -20.27 13.53 -28.22
C THR A 20 -19.76 14.94 -28.48
N ALA A 21 -18.53 15.09 -28.97
CA ALA A 21 -18.00 16.36 -29.46
C ALA A 21 -18.16 16.44 -30.98
N HIS A 22 -19.14 17.21 -31.43
CA HIS A 22 -19.17 17.78 -32.77
C HIS A 22 -18.14 18.91 -32.87
N TYR A 23 -17.34 18.94 -33.93
CA TYR A 23 -16.61 20.13 -34.34
C TYR A 23 -16.71 20.30 -35.85
N ILE A 24 -17.53 21.27 -36.25
CA ILE A 24 -17.58 21.85 -37.59
C ILE A 24 -16.78 23.15 -37.49
N SER A 25 -15.82 23.40 -38.39
CA SER A 25 -15.82 24.61 -39.24
C SER A 25 -14.48 24.80 -39.95
N SER A 26 -14.61 24.98 -41.27
CA SER A 26 -13.87 25.88 -42.16
C SER A 26 -12.35 25.94 -42.08
N THR A 27 -11.71 25.63 -43.20
CA THR A 27 -10.66 26.52 -43.73
C THR A 27 -10.51 26.38 -45.24
N CYS A 28 -10.25 27.54 -45.84
CA CYS A 28 -10.25 27.90 -47.24
C CYS A 28 -9.10 27.25 -48.04
N LEU A 29 -9.40 26.75 -49.23
CA LEU A 29 -8.43 26.31 -50.22
C LEU A 29 -7.81 27.53 -50.93
N LEU A 30 -6.50 27.72 -50.78
CA LEU A 30 -5.69 28.56 -51.66
C LEU A 30 -4.55 27.71 -52.22
N THR A 31 -4.55 27.61 -53.54
CA THR A 31 -3.63 26.83 -54.37
C THR A 31 -2.44 27.69 -54.81
N SER A 32 -1.22 27.14 -54.67
CA SER A 32 -0.14 27.33 -55.65
C SER A 32 0.98 26.29 -55.43
N PRO A 33 1.60 25.77 -56.52
CA PRO A 33 2.65 24.76 -56.45
C PRO A 33 4.04 25.43 -56.39
N THR A 34 4.86 25.06 -55.41
CA THR A 34 6.29 25.37 -55.39
C THR A 34 7.09 24.25 -56.03
N SER A 35 7.97 24.66 -56.95
CA SER A 35 8.91 23.84 -57.70
C SER A 35 9.77 22.93 -56.83
N PHE A 36 10.01 21.74 -57.36
CA PHE A 36 10.87 20.67 -56.86
C PHE A 36 12.23 21.16 -56.35
N VAL A 37 12.49 20.99 -55.05
CA VAL A 37 13.85 20.81 -54.53
C VAL A 37 13.87 19.58 -53.64
N LYS A 38 14.73 18.65 -54.05
CA LYS A 38 15.02 17.35 -53.47
C LYS A 38 15.67 17.56 -52.10
N MET A 39 14.96 17.27 -51.01
CA MET A 39 15.54 17.29 -49.67
C MET A 39 15.06 16.07 -48.89
N LYS A 40 16.03 15.20 -48.60
CA LYS A 40 15.87 13.94 -47.88
C LYS A 40 15.78 14.30 -46.40
N PHE A 41 14.55 14.47 -45.91
CA PHE A 41 14.30 14.80 -44.51
C PHE A 41 14.12 13.52 -43.69
N ILE A 42 15.00 13.39 -42.70
CA ILE A 42 15.00 12.36 -41.66
C ILE A 42 13.76 12.62 -40.77
N THR A 43 12.79 11.73 -40.80
CA THR A 43 11.62 11.76 -39.91
C THR A 43 12.04 11.32 -38.51
N VAL A 44 12.18 12.27 -37.59
CA VAL A 44 12.29 11.99 -36.14
C VAL A 44 10.86 12.00 -35.58
N SER A 45 10.32 10.81 -35.29
CA SER A 45 9.05 10.64 -34.60
C SER A 45 9.27 10.79 -33.08
N ALA A 46 8.85 11.92 -32.51
CA ALA A 46 8.85 12.12 -31.06
C ALA A 46 7.59 11.47 -30.44
N ALA A 47 7.75 10.33 -29.78
CA ALA A 47 6.72 9.74 -28.94
C ALA A 47 6.88 10.28 -27.51
N ILE A 48 6.02 11.22 -27.11
CA ILE A 48 5.88 11.66 -25.71
C ILE A 48 5.01 10.62 -25.01
N ALA A 49 5.63 9.74 -24.22
CA ALA A 49 4.94 8.83 -23.33
C ALA A 49 4.41 9.62 -22.12
N LEU A 50 3.08 9.62 -21.92
CA LEU A 50 2.47 10.14 -20.70
C LEU A 50 2.83 9.20 -19.52
N LEU A 51 3.71 9.66 -18.64
CA LEU A 51 3.88 9.10 -17.31
C LEU A 51 2.72 9.61 -16.45
N ALA A 52 1.71 8.78 -16.21
CA ALA A 52 0.71 9.06 -15.18
C ALA A 52 1.35 8.82 -13.80
N PRO A 53 1.34 9.79 -12.87
CA PRO A 53 1.80 9.54 -11.52
C PRO A 53 0.85 8.54 -10.84
N ALA A 54 1.41 7.43 -10.37
CA ALA A 54 0.69 6.50 -9.50
C ALA A 54 0.37 7.24 -8.20
N VAL A 55 -0.91 7.54 -7.97
CA VAL A 55 -1.38 8.04 -6.68
C VAL A 55 -1.30 6.86 -5.70
N LEU A 56 -0.27 6.85 -4.86
CA LEU A 56 -0.18 5.91 -3.73
C LEU A 56 -1.36 6.20 -2.80
N ALA A 57 -2.23 5.21 -2.59
CA ALA A 57 -3.35 5.34 -1.68
C ALA A 57 -2.85 5.40 -0.24
N GLN A 58 -2.69 6.61 0.27
CA GLN A 58 -2.32 6.87 1.66
C GLN A 58 -3.53 6.57 2.56
N THR A 59 -3.42 5.58 3.45
CA THR A 59 -4.54 5.17 4.32
C THR A 59 -4.31 5.61 5.76
N SER A 60 -5.31 6.28 6.34
CA SER A 60 -5.30 6.60 7.77
C SER A 60 -5.68 5.36 8.56
N VAL A 61 -4.78 4.90 9.44
CA VAL A 61 -4.94 3.68 10.22
C VAL A 61 -4.67 3.93 11.69
N THR A 62 -5.15 3.03 12.54
CA THR A 62 -4.80 3.04 13.95
C THR A 62 -3.55 2.20 14.22
N VAL A 63 -2.62 2.70 15.02
CA VAL A 63 -1.37 1.99 15.37
C VAL A 63 -1.24 1.98 16.88
N ALA A 64 -1.05 0.81 17.47
CA ALA A 64 -0.70 0.64 18.88
C ALA A 64 0.55 -0.24 19.00
N TYR A 65 1.07 -0.40 20.21
CA TYR A 65 2.16 -1.33 20.47
C TYR A 65 1.68 -2.64 21.10
N ASP A 66 2.46 -3.70 20.92
CA ASP A 66 2.40 -4.95 21.68
C ASP A 66 3.82 -5.41 21.98
N THR A 67 4.14 -5.55 23.27
CA THR A 67 5.48 -5.92 23.74
C THR A 67 5.87 -7.35 23.38
N ALA A 68 4.93 -8.21 22.99
CA ALA A 68 5.24 -9.55 22.50
C ALA A 68 6.17 -9.49 21.27
N TYR A 69 6.02 -8.48 20.42
CA TYR A 69 6.84 -8.30 19.22
C TYR A 69 8.25 -7.77 19.53
N ASP A 70 8.54 -7.30 20.74
CA ASP A 70 9.90 -6.96 21.18
C ASP A 70 10.68 -8.19 21.69
N GLN A 71 10.02 -9.34 21.83
CA GLN A 71 10.63 -10.56 22.35
C GLN A 71 11.28 -11.36 21.22
N GLY A 72 12.55 -11.05 20.93
CA GLY A 72 13.31 -11.63 19.81
C GLY A 72 13.34 -13.16 19.76
N SER A 73 13.38 -13.82 20.92
CA SER A 73 13.42 -15.29 21.02
C SER A 73 12.07 -15.98 20.78
N SER A 74 10.99 -15.22 20.59
CA SER A 74 9.66 -15.77 20.26
C SER A 74 9.69 -16.46 18.89
N SER A 75 9.06 -17.64 18.81
CA SER A 75 8.96 -18.41 17.57
C SER A 75 7.98 -17.77 16.58
N LEU A 76 8.28 -17.85 15.29
CA LEU A 76 7.32 -17.50 14.23
C LEU A 76 6.11 -18.45 14.18
N ASP A 77 6.17 -19.62 14.81
CA ASP A 77 5.02 -20.54 14.92
C ASP A 77 3.84 -19.94 15.70
N THR A 78 4.08 -18.89 16.50
CA THR A 78 3.05 -18.28 17.35
C THR A 78 2.23 -17.19 16.64
N VAL A 79 2.57 -16.85 15.39
CA VAL A 79 1.94 -15.77 14.63
C VAL A 79 1.31 -16.28 13.34
N SER A 80 0.43 -15.48 12.74
CA SER A 80 -0.27 -15.84 11.52
C SER A 80 0.66 -16.09 10.33
N CYS A 81 1.80 -15.41 10.24
CA CYS A 81 2.77 -15.60 9.16
C CYS A 81 3.84 -16.64 9.48
N SER A 82 3.44 -17.75 10.11
CA SER A 82 4.30 -18.88 10.45
C SER A 82 4.78 -19.62 9.20
N ASP A 83 4.17 -20.75 8.86
CA ASP A 83 4.51 -21.62 7.74
C ASP A 83 3.49 -21.49 6.57
N GLY A 84 3.51 -22.46 5.65
CA GLY A 84 2.75 -22.41 4.41
C GLY A 84 3.47 -21.65 3.29
N ALA A 85 2.85 -21.59 2.11
CA ALA A 85 3.48 -21.03 0.91
C ALA A 85 3.89 -19.54 1.05
N ASN A 86 3.17 -18.78 1.87
CA ASN A 86 3.42 -17.36 2.16
C ASN A 86 4.09 -17.14 3.52
N GLY A 87 4.27 -18.19 4.32
CA GLY A 87 4.83 -18.11 5.67
C GLY A 87 6.30 -17.70 5.69
N LEU A 88 6.70 -17.00 6.75
CA LEU A 88 8.07 -16.54 6.94
C LEU A 88 9.02 -17.69 7.30
N ILE A 89 8.51 -18.78 7.91
CA ILE A 89 9.29 -19.99 8.16
C ILE A 89 9.72 -20.65 6.85
N THR A 90 8.84 -20.68 5.85
CA THR A 90 9.14 -21.19 4.50
C THR A 90 10.19 -20.33 3.80
N LYS A 91 10.34 -19.05 4.19
CA LYS A 91 11.38 -18.14 3.72
C LYS A 91 12.71 -18.26 4.49
N GLY A 92 12.81 -19.16 5.47
CA GLY A 92 14.04 -19.46 6.20
C GLY A 92 14.20 -18.76 7.54
N TYR A 93 13.18 -18.05 8.02
CA TYR A 93 13.17 -17.42 9.35
C TYR A 93 12.61 -18.36 10.41
N THR A 94 12.97 -18.18 11.68
CA THR A 94 12.54 -19.09 12.76
C THR A 94 11.99 -18.35 13.97
N THR A 95 12.64 -17.28 14.38
CA THR A 95 12.27 -16.44 15.52
C THR A 95 12.08 -15.00 15.08
N PHE A 96 11.48 -14.17 15.95
CA PHE A 96 11.29 -12.76 15.66
C PHE A 96 12.63 -12.05 15.38
N GLU A 97 13.69 -12.34 16.14
CA GLU A 97 15.03 -11.76 15.94
C GLU A 97 15.75 -12.26 14.68
N SER A 98 15.28 -13.35 14.07
CA SER A 98 15.84 -13.82 12.80
C SER A 98 15.40 -12.96 11.61
N LEU A 99 14.34 -12.16 11.78
CA LEU A 99 13.83 -11.28 10.72
C LEU A 99 14.78 -10.10 10.49
N PRO A 100 14.95 -9.64 9.23
CA PRO A 100 16.05 -8.72 8.85
C PRO A 100 16.08 -7.40 9.63
N ASP A 101 14.90 -6.82 9.88
CA ASP A 101 14.76 -5.49 10.49
C ASP A 101 14.17 -5.54 11.91
N PHE A 102 14.26 -6.68 12.60
CA PHE A 102 13.83 -6.77 13.99
C PHE A 102 14.46 -5.65 14.86
N PRO A 103 13.70 -4.93 15.71
CA PRO A 103 12.31 -5.19 16.15
C PRO A 103 11.22 -4.47 15.35
N ASN A 104 11.48 -4.01 14.12
CA ASN A 104 10.47 -3.34 13.30
C ASN A 104 9.49 -4.33 12.65
N ILE A 105 8.74 -5.03 13.50
CA ILE A 105 7.79 -6.09 13.14
C ILE A 105 6.44 -5.83 13.84
N GLY A 106 5.38 -6.45 13.33
CA GLY A 106 4.08 -6.39 14.00
C GLY A 106 2.95 -7.10 13.28
N ALA A 107 1.77 -6.98 13.88
CA ALA A 107 0.51 -7.36 13.27
C ALA A 107 -0.06 -6.25 12.39
N ALA A 108 -0.66 -6.64 11.26
CA ALA A 108 -1.35 -5.74 10.35
C ALA A 108 -2.72 -6.30 9.98
N ALA A 109 -3.71 -5.43 9.78
CA ALA A 109 -5.04 -5.84 9.33
C ALA A 109 -5.07 -6.39 7.89
N ALA A 110 -4.04 -6.10 7.10
CA ALA A 110 -3.84 -6.70 5.78
C ALA A 110 -3.59 -8.21 5.87
N VAL A 111 -2.90 -8.68 6.91
CA VAL A 111 -2.68 -10.11 7.16
C VAL A 111 -3.98 -10.70 7.67
N THR A 112 -4.71 -11.40 6.82
CA THR A 112 -6.06 -11.93 7.14
C THR A 112 -6.06 -13.19 8.02
N GLY A 113 -4.89 -13.71 8.39
CA GLY A 113 -4.73 -14.94 9.17
C GLY A 113 -3.60 -15.84 8.64
N TRP A 114 -3.64 -17.12 9.00
CA TRP A 114 -2.60 -18.09 8.62
C TRP A 114 -2.37 -18.15 7.12
N ASN A 115 -1.09 -18.15 6.70
CA ASN A 115 -0.67 -18.24 5.30
C ASN A 115 -1.30 -17.15 4.39
N SER A 116 -1.64 -15.98 4.95
CA SER A 116 -2.14 -14.84 4.18
C SER A 116 -1.14 -14.43 3.08
N ALA A 117 -1.64 -13.96 1.94
CA ALA A 117 -0.80 -13.42 0.86
C ALA A 117 -0.05 -12.14 1.29
N GLU A 118 -0.56 -11.44 2.31
CA GLU A 118 0.05 -10.23 2.85
C GLU A 118 1.16 -10.52 3.88
N CYS A 119 1.48 -11.80 4.13
CA CYS A 119 2.55 -12.19 5.04
C CYS A 119 3.94 -11.78 4.53
N GLY A 120 4.64 -11.02 5.38
CA GLY A 120 5.93 -10.44 5.04
C GLY A 120 5.85 -9.23 4.12
N THR A 121 4.70 -8.54 4.07
CA THR A 121 4.63 -7.24 3.40
C THR A 121 5.24 -6.15 4.28
N CYS A 122 5.84 -5.14 3.64
CA CYS A 122 6.48 -4.02 4.33
C CYS A 122 5.59 -2.78 4.30
N TRP A 123 5.49 -2.09 5.43
CA TRP A 123 4.60 -0.94 5.60
C TRP A 123 5.35 0.24 6.20
N GLU A 124 5.38 1.36 5.48
CA GLU A 124 5.82 2.63 6.05
C GLU A 124 4.65 3.25 6.84
N LEU A 125 4.89 3.49 8.13
CA LEU A 125 3.97 4.17 9.03
C LEU A 125 4.49 5.58 9.30
N SER A 126 3.64 6.60 9.13
CA SER A 126 3.99 7.99 9.40
C SER A 126 3.06 8.65 10.42
N TYR A 127 3.66 9.29 11.42
CA TYR A 127 2.97 10.03 12.47
C TYR A 127 3.81 11.24 12.89
N ASP A 128 3.19 12.43 12.87
CA ASP A 128 3.79 13.69 13.35
C ASP A 128 5.21 13.98 12.83
N GLY A 129 5.44 13.70 11.54
CA GLY A 129 6.74 13.89 10.88
C GLY A 129 7.75 12.75 11.09
N ASN A 130 7.48 11.79 11.97
CA ASN A 130 8.28 10.58 12.14
C ASN A 130 7.79 9.47 11.20
N THR A 131 8.70 8.57 10.85
CA THR A 131 8.42 7.40 10.02
C THR A 131 9.10 6.16 10.58
N VAL A 132 8.46 5.01 10.39
CA VAL A 132 9.05 3.69 10.65
C VAL A 132 8.55 2.71 9.60
N THR A 133 9.41 1.84 9.09
CA THR A 133 9.02 0.71 8.24
C THR A 133 8.75 -0.49 9.13
N VAL A 134 7.67 -1.22 8.90
CA VAL A 134 7.25 -2.35 9.72
C VAL A 134 6.95 -3.55 8.85
N LEU A 135 7.55 -4.69 9.19
CA LEU A 135 7.26 -5.96 8.55
C LEU A 135 6.01 -6.60 9.17
N ALA A 136 5.01 -6.90 8.34
CA ALA A 136 3.78 -7.53 8.77
C ALA A 136 3.97 -9.05 8.94
N ILE A 137 3.90 -9.53 10.18
CA ILE A 137 4.13 -10.93 10.54
C ILE A 137 2.91 -11.62 11.17
N ASP A 138 1.87 -10.84 11.47
CA ASP A 138 0.70 -11.35 12.18
C ASP A 138 -0.58 -10.59 11.82
N HIS A 139 -1.74 -11.14 12.19
CA HIS A 139 -3.04 -10.52 11.97
C HIS A 139 -3.38 -9.52 13.07
N ALA A 140 -3.80 -8.30 12.68
CA ALA A 140 -4.46 -7.36 13.59
C ALA A 140 -5.94 -7.23 13.20
N GLY A 141 -6.84 -7.13 14.18
CA GLY A 141 -8.27 -6.89 13.87
C GLY A 141 -8.54 -5.53 13.20
N SER A 142 -7.66 -4.55 13.40
CA SER A 142 -7.72 -3.24 12.74
C SER A 142 -6.35 -2.56 12.81
N GLY A 143 -5.99 -1.86 11.73
CA GLY A 143 -4.73 -1.12 11.63
C GLY A 143 -3.52 -1.99 11.95
N PHE A 144 -2.69 -1.56 12.90
CA PHE A 144 -1.45 -2.21 13.27
C PHE A 144 -1.30 -2.33 14.79
N ASN A 145 -0.69 -3.43 15.24
CA ASN A 145 -0.06 -3.55 16.56
C ASN A 145 1.42 -3.90 16.32
N ILE A 146 2.34 -3.02 16.71
CA ILE A 146 3.77 -3.14 16.38
C ILE A 146 4.62 -3.30 17.63
N ALA A 147 5.88 -3.70 17.50
CA ALA A 147 6.78 -3.71 18.65
C ALA A 147 6.84 -2.33 19.34
N LEU A 148 7.00 -2.30 20.66
CA LEU A 148 7.13 -1.07 21.44
C LEU A 148 8.32 -0.23 20.95
N ALA A 149 9.44 -0.87 20.58
CA ALA A 149 10.58 -0.19 19.99
C ALA A 149 10.24 0.52 18.67
N ALA A 150 9.47 -0.13 17.79
CA ALA A 150 9.02 0.46 16.53
C ALA A 150 8.04 1.62 16.79
N MET A 151 7.11 1.47 17.73
CA MET A 151 6.18 2.53 18.12
C MET A 151 6.91 3.72 18.76
N ASN A 152 7.98 3.49 19.54
CA ASN A 152 8.81 4.56 20.08
C ASN A 152 9.52 5.33 18.97
N THR A 153 10.00 4.66 17.92
CA THR A 153 10.55 5.32 16.74
C THR A 153 9.49 6.20 16.06
N LEU A 154 8.27 5.69 15.92
CA LEU A 154 7.16 6.42 15.31
C LEU A 154 6.67 7.63 16.15
N THR A 155 6.86 7.59 17.46
CA THR A 155 6.25 8.56 18.40
C THR A 155 7.26 9.39 19.19
N ASP A 156 8.53 9.37 18.79
CA ASP A 156 9.62 10.03 19.52
C ASP A 156 9.66 9.62 21.00
N ASN A 157 9.69 8.31 21.25
CA ASN A 157 9.72 7.66 22.57
C ASN A 157 8.49 7.89 23.48
N GLN A 158 7.33 8.23 22.89
CA GLN A 158 6.09 8.48 23.62
C GLN A 158 5.08 7.32 23.56
N ALA A 159 5.49 6.14 23.08
CA ALA A 159 4.55 5.04 22.77
C ALA A 159 3.70 4.62 23.97
N GLN A 160 4.29 4.49 25.16
CA GLN A 160 3.56 4.11 26.38
C GLN A 160 2.59 5.19 26.85
N PHE A 161 2.95 6.46 26.69
CA PHE A 161 2.09 7.59 27.07
C PHE A 161 0.89 7.72 26.14
N LEU A 162 1.12 7.61 24.83
CA LEU A 162 0.08 7.73 23.82
C LEU A 162 -0.79 6.47 23.74
N GLY A 163 -0.20 5.28 23.92
CA GLY A 163 -0.84 3.97 23.81
C GLY A 163 -1.21 3.58 22.39
N ARG A 164 -1.85 4.49 21.65
CA ARG A 164 -2.33 4.33 20.28
C ARG A 164 -2.34 5.67 19.57
N VAL A 165 -1.97 5.69 18.30
CA VAL A 165 -2.05 6.87 17.43
C VAL A 165 -2.87 6.59 16.18
N THR A 166 -3.25 7.66 15.47
CA THR A 166 -3.73 7.57 14.10
C THR A 166 -2.59 7.97 13.18
N ALA A 167 -2.09 7.04 12.39
CA ALA A 167 -0.97 7.22 11.49
C ALA A 167 -1.41 7.06 10.04
N THR A 168 -0.57 7.52 9.12
CA THR A 168 -0.61 7.09 7.73
C THR A 168 0.08 5.74 7.59
N ALA A 169 -0.51 4.83 6.82
CA ALA A 169 0.16 3.62 6.34
C ALA A 169 0.25 3.60 4.81
N THR A 170 1.43 3.25 4.32
CA THR A 170 1.74 3.03 2.90
C THR A 170 2.45 1.69 2.76
N GLN A 171 1.90 0.78 1.96
CA GLN A 171 2.61 -0.45 1.62
C GLN A 171 3.77 -0.11 0.69
N VAL A 172 4.96 -0.59 1.02
CA VAL A 172 6.18 -0.42 0.23
C VAL A 172 6.73 -1.79 -0.18
N ASP A 173 7.76 -1.79 -1.02
CA ASP A 173 8.39 -3.04 -1.46
C ASP A 173 8.96 -3.81 -0.26
N ALA A 174 8.84 -5.14 -0.28
CA ALA A 174 9.27 -6.00 0.83
C ALA A 174 10.78 -5.85 1.14
N SER A 175 11.58 -5.52 0.13
CA SER A 175 13.02 -5.26 0.29
C SER A 175 13.34 -4.05 1.16
N VAL A 176 12.40 -3.13 1.34
CA VAL A 176 12.54 -2.00 2.28
C VAL A 176 12.57 -2.49 3.74
N CYS A 177 11.96 -3.65 4.01
CA CYS A 177 12.03 -4.36 5.30
C CYS A 177 13.04 -5.53 5.27
N GLY A 178 13.90 -5.60 4.25
CA GLY A 178 14.95 -6.61 4.09
C GLY A 178 14.53 -7.99 3.57
N LEU A 179 13.31 -8.16 3.05
CA LEU A 179 12.82 -9.42 2.46
C LEU A 179 12.99 -9.55 0.94
#